data_AF-A0A931ZLA2-F1
#
_entry.id   AF-A0A931ZLA2-F1
#
_cell.length_a   1.000
_cell.length_b   1.000
_cell.length_c   1.000
_cell.angle_alpha   90.00
_cell.angle_beta   90.00
_cell.angle_gamma   90.00
#
_symmetry.space_group_name_H-M   'P 1'
#
loop_
_entity.id
_entity.type
_entity.pdbx_description
1 polymer ?
#
loop_
_entity_poly.entity_id
_entity_poly.type
_entity_poly.pdbx_seq_one_letter_code
_entity_poly.pdbx_strand_id
1 'polypeptide(L)'
;MARVDTNRNLVAAIAYIPLLSILTSVAIFFVEKEDKFIRFHALQAILISVGYFAVSIALGKLPFGSSANGLVFLGFLAIWLFSMYKAWLGEVFKWPVIGDWAEKKIR
;
A
#
# COMPACT_ATOMS: atom_id res chain seq x y z
N MET A 1 3.05 0.66 26.24
CA MET A 1 3.49 0.91 24.85
C MET A 1 4.12 -0.38 24.35
N ALA A 2 3.54 -1.03 23.34
CA ALA A 2 4.17 -2.19 22.72
C ALA A 2 5.55 -1.78 22.20
N ARG A 3 6.57 -2.63 22.38
CA ARG A 3 7.93 -2.37 21.94
C ARG A 3 7.90 -2.13 20.42
N VAL A 4 8.15 -0.89 19.99
CA VAL A 4 8.29 -0.55 18.58
C VAL A 4 9.57 -1.23 18.10
N ASP A 5 9.42 -2.27 17.28
CA ASP A 5 10.54 -2.81 16.51
C ASP A 5 10.76 -1.89 15.31
N THR A 6 11.65 -0.92 15.51
CA THR A 6 11.86 0.18 14.55
C THR A 6 12.26 -0.33 13.17
N ASN A 7 13.05 -1.41 13.09
CA ASN A 7 13.50 -1.94 11.79
C ASN A 7 12.36 -2.62 11.05
N ARG A 8 11.61 -3.48 11.74
CA ARG A 8 10.45 -4.17 11.16
C ARG A 8 9.38 -3.20 10.66
N ASN A 9 9.03 -2.23 11.50
CA ASN A 9 8.03 -1.22 11.19
C ASN A 9 8.47 -0.31 10.04
N LEU A 10 9.76 0.05 10.01
CA LEU A 10 10.35 0.82 8.92
C LEU A 10 10.25 0.07 7.59
N VAL A 11 10.60 -1.23 7.54
CA VAL A 11 10.48 -2.04 6.32
C VAL A 11 9.03 -2.08 5.82
N ALA A 12 8.07 -2.28 6.72
CA ALA A 12 6.65 -2.25 6.38
C ALA A 12 6.18 -0.87 5.88
N ALA A 13 6.69 0.22 6.46
CA ALA A 13 6.35 1.59 6.05
C ALA A 13 6.91 1.93 4.67
N ILE A 14 8.15 1.53 4.37
CA ILE A 14 8.84 1.77 3.08
C ILE A 14 8.09 1.13 1.91
N ALA A 15 7.34 0.05 2.14
CA ALA A 15 6.48 -0.54 1.11
C ALA A 15 5.49 0.49 0.52
N TYR A 16 5.00 1.43 1.33
CA TYR A 16 4.01 2.42 0.89
C TYR A 16 4.57 3.65 0.18
N ILE A 17 5.88 3.74 -0.09
CA ILE A 17 6.47 4.91 -0.77
C ILE A 17 5.86 5.04 -2.18
N PRO A 18 5.07 6.09 -2.48
CA PRO A 18 4.23 6.11 -3.69
C PRO A 18 5.02 5.96 -5.01
N LEU A 19 6.15 6.66 -5.13
CA LEU A 19 6.99 6.71 -6.34
C LEU A 19 7.65 5.37 -6.70
N LEU A 20 7.84 4.49 -5.72
CA LEU A 20 8.49 3.19 -5.88
C LEU A 20 7.59 2.04 -5.47
N SER A 21 6.36 2.33 -5.05
CA SER A 21 5.50 1.43 -4.28
C SER A 21 5.33 0.07 -4.94
N ILE A 22 5.11 0.01 -6.26
CA ILE A 22 5.02 -1.28 -6.96
C ILE A 22 6.33 -2.06 -6.87
N LEU A 23 7.46 -1.48 -7.28
CA LEU A 23 8.73 -2.22 -7.35
C LEU A 23 9.21 -2.61 -5.96
N THR A 24 9.19 -1.66 -5.03
CA THR A 24 9.63 -1.85 -3.65
C THR A 24 8.73 -2.82 -2.90
N SER A 25 7.40 -2.69 -3.00
CA SER A 25 6.49 -3.60 -2.30
C SER A 25 6.53 -5.00 -2.86
N VAL A 26 6.64 -5.15 -4.19
CA VAL A 26 6.82 -6.47 -4.82
C VAL A 26 8.12 -7.10 -4.31
N ALA A 27 9.24 -6.36 -4.35
CA ALA A 27 10.51 -6.86 -3.86
C ALA A 27 10.42 -7.29 -2.39
N ILE A 28 9.88 -6.44 -1.51
CA ILE A 28 9.70 -6.74 -0.08
C ILE A 28 8.80 -7.97 0.11
N PHE A 29 7.67 -8.07 -0.60
CA PHE A 29 6.74 -9.19 -0.48
C PHE A 29 7.37 -10.54 -0.89
N PHE A 30 8.26 -10.53 -1.89
CA PHE A 30 8.94 -11.74 -2.35
C PHE A 30 10.20 -12.07 -1.54
N VAL A 31 10.91 -11.08 -1.02
CA VAL A 31 12.09 -11.30 -0.17
C VAL A 31 11.69 -11.74 1.23
N GLU A 32 10.69 -11.08 1.82
CA GLU A 32 10.20 -11.41 3.15
C GLU A 32 9.30 -12.65 3.12
N LYS A 33 9.69 -13.69 3.86
CA LYS A 33 8.98 -14.98 3.89
C LYS A 33 8.31 -15.25 5.22
N GLU A 34 8.87 -14.77 6.32
CA GLU A 34 8.50 -15.18 7.66
C GLU A 34 7.60 -14.14 8.32
N ASP A 35 7.90 -12.86 8.13
CA ASP A 35 7.19 -11.79 8.84
C ASP A 35 5.84 -11.44 8.18
N LYS A 36 4.77 -12.01 8.74
CA LYS A 36 3.39 -11.77 8.27
C LYS A 36 3.00 -10.29 8.27
N PHE A 37 3.56 -9.44 9.13
CA PHE A 37 3.24 -8.01 9.17
C PHE A 37 3.87 -7.27 8.00
N ILE A 38 5.16 -7.47 7.75
CA ILE A 38 5.85 -6.90 6.60
C ILE A 38 5.17 -7.38 5.31
N ARG A 39 4.86 -8.68 5.22
CA ARG A 39 4.16 -9.25 4.06
C ARG A 39 2.77 -8.65 3.88
N PHE A 40 2.03 -8.36 4.95
CA PHE A 40 0.71 -7.75 4.88
C PHE A 40 0.80 -6.34 4.30
N HIS A 41 1.70 -5.53 4.86
CA HIS A 41 1.89 -4.17 4.41
C HIS A 41 2.42 -4.10 2.97
N ALA A 42 3.32 -5.00 2.58
CA ALA A 42 3.80 -5.12 1.22
C ALA A 42 2.66 -5.52 0.25
N LEU A 43 1.86 -6.54 0.57
CA LEU A 43 0.75 -6.96 -0.29
C LEU A 43 -0.33 -5.88 -0.40
N GLN A 44 -0.69 -5.24 0.71
CA GLN A 44 -1.66 -4.14 0.72
C GLN A 44 -1.15 -2.96 -0.11
N ALA A 45 0.14 -2.61 -0.02
CA ALA A 45 0.75 -1.57 -0.85
C ALA A 45 0.72 -1.93 -2.36
N ILE A 46 1.03 -3.17 -2.74
CA ILE A 46 0.90 -3.65 -4.14
C ILE A 46 -0.52 -3.44 -4.64
N LEU A 47 -1.52 -3.88 -3.88
CA LEU A 47 -2.93 -3.82 -4.27
C LEU A 47 -3.44 -2.38 -4.38
N ILE A 48 -3.05 -1.49 -3.45
CA ILE A 48 -3.37 -0.06 -3.52
C ILE A 48 -2.79 0.54 -4.80
N SER A 49 -1.51 0.25 -5.11
CA SER A 49 -0.87 0.80 -6.29
C SER A 49 -1.46 0.28 -7.59
N VAL A 50 -1.77 -1.03 -7.67
CA VAL A 50 -2.49 -1.60 -8.82
C VAL A 50 -3.87 -0.97 -8.97
N GLY A 51 -4.59 -0.75 -7.87
CA GLY A 51 -5.88 -0.06 -7.86
C GLY A 51 -5.79 1.37 -8.39
N TYR A 52 -4.78 2.13 -7.96
CA TYR A 52 -4.50 3.47 -8.47
C TYR A 52 -4.29 3.46 -9.98
N PHE A 53 -3.36 2.63 -10.49
CA PHE A 53 -3.08 2.56 -11.92
C PHE A 53 -4.31 2.12 -12.74
N ALA A 54 -5.10 1.16 -12.24
CA ALA A 54 -6.32 0.73 -12.91
C ALA A 54 -7.33 1.88 -13.05
N VAL A 55 -7.56 2.65 -11.99
CA VAL A 55 -8.45 3.82 -11.99
C VAL A 55 -7.89 4.92 -12.91
N SER A 56 -6.60 5.24 -12.82
CA SER A 56 -5.97 6.26 -13.67
C SER A 56 -6.03 5.90 -15.16
N ILE A 57 -5.80 4.63 -15.53
CA ILE A 57 -5.93 4.17 -16.92
C ILE A 57 -7.38 4.23 -17.39
N ALA A 58 -8.35 3.85 -16.56
CA ALA A 58 -9.77 3.94 -16.89
C ALA A 58 -10.21 5.39 -17.13
N LEU A 59 -9.78 6.32 -16.26
CA LEU A 59 -10.06 7.74 -16.41
C LEU A 59 -9.41 8.34 -17.65
N GLY A 60 -8.18 7.94 -17.97
CA GLY A 60 -7.49 8.43 -19.18
C GLY A 60 -8.20 8.12 -20.49
N LYS A 61 -9.13 7.16 -20.51
CA LYS A 61 -9.96 6.83 -21.69
C LYS A 61 -11.21 7.72 -21.82
N LEU A 62 -11.56 8.49 -20.80
CA LEU A 62 -12.74 9.36 -20.80
C LEU A 62 -12.36 10.78 -21.29
N PRO A 63 -13.23 11.45 -22.06
CA PRO A 63 -13.08 12.88 -22.32
C PRO A 63 -13.08 13.64 -20.98
N PHE A 64 -12.13 14.55 -20.78
CA PHE A 64 -11.87 15.28 -19.52
C PHE A 64 -11.35 14.45 -18.32
N GLY A 65 -10.99 13.18 -18.51
CA GLY A 65 -10.48 12.33 -17.42
C GLY A 65 -9.15 12.78 -16.80
N SER A 66 -8.35 13.57 -17.54
CA SER A 66 -7.08 14.11 -17.05
C SER A 66 -7.25 15.08 -15.88
N SER A 67 -8.31 15.89 -15.87
CA SER A 67 -8.63 16.80 -14.77
C SER A 67 -9.06 16.06 -13.51
N ALA A 68 -9.73 14.92 -13.65
CA ALA A 68 -10.12 14.06 -12.52
C ALA A 68 -8.94 13.27 -11.94
N ASN A 69 -7.90 13.00 -12.75
CA ASN A 69 -6.75 12.19 -12.32
C ASN A 69 -5.96 12.82 -11.16
N GLY A 70 -5.92 14.15 -11.09
CA GLY A 70 -5.28 14.87 -9.97
C GLY A 70 -5.98 14.61 -8.63
N LEU A 71 -7.33 14.61 -8.62
CA LEU A 71 -8.11 14.31 -7.42
C LEU A 71 -7.96 12.85 -6.99
N VAL A 72 -7.95 11.93 -7.97
CA VAL A 72 -7.69 10.51 -7.69
C VAL A 72 -6.31 10.32 -7.08
N PHE A 73 -5.28 10.95 -7.63
CA PHE A 73 -3.94 10.88 -7.06
C PHE A 73 -3.91 11.36 -5.60
N LEU A 74 -4.56 12.48 -5.28
CA LEU A 74 -4.62 12.98 -3.89
C LEU A 74 -5.33 12.01 -2.95
N GLY A 75 -6.41 11.37 -3.40
CA GLY A 75 -7.11 10.34 -2.62
C GLY A 75 -6.22 9.12 -2.33
N PHE A 76 -5.54 8.59 -3.36
CA PHE A 76 -4.60 7.49 -3.19
C PHE A 76 -3.36 7.87 -2.39
N LEU A 77 -2.88 9.11 -2.51
CA LEU A 77 -1.81 9.65 -1.69
C LEU A 77 -2.17 9.65 -0.21
N ALA A 78 -3.38 10.07 0.15
CA ALA A 78 -3.87 9.99 1.52
C ALA A 78 -3.91 8.53 2.02
N ILE A 79 -4.35 7.59 1.19
CA ILE A 79 -4.36 6.15 1.51
C ILE A 79 -2.95 5.62 1.76
N TRP A 80 -1.98 5.94 0.89
CA TRP A 80 -0.57 5.53 1.07
C TRP A 80 0.03 6.12 2.35
N LEU A 81 -0.11 7.43 2.56
CA LEU A 81 0.45 8.11 3.73
C LEU A 81 -0.16 7.59 5.03
N PHE A 82 -1.47 7.38 5.06
CA PHE A 82 -2.14 6.79 6.22
C PHE A 82 -1.65 5.38 6.49
N SER A 83 -1.57 4.54 5.47
CA SER A 83 -1.11 3.15 5.60
C SER A 83 0.36 3.07 6.03
N MET A 84 1.20 3.98 5.51
CA MET A 84 2.60 4.16 5.90
C MET A 84 2.71 4.55 7.38
N TYR A 85 1.90 5.50 7.83
CA TYR A 85 1.85 5.93 9.22
C TYR A 85 1.44 4.78 10.17
N LYS A 86 0.41 4.01 9.80
CA LYS A 86 -0.02 2.83 10.58
C LYS A 86 1.07 1.76 10.62
N ALA A 87 1.73 1.49 9.50
CA ALA A 87 2.87 0.57 9.44
C ALA A 87 4.03 1.01 10.35
N TRP A 88 4.33 2.31 10.37
CA TRP A 88 5.36 2.89 11.25
C TRP A 88 5.04 2.67 12.74
N LEU A 89 3.77 2.80 13.11
CA LEU A 89 3.29 2.53 14.47
C LEU A 89 3.25 1.03 14.83
N GLY A 90 3.48 0.13 13.87
CA GLY A 90 3.37 -1.31 14.07
C GLY A 90 1.93 -1.82 14.02
N GLU A 91 1.03 -1.05 13.42
CA GLU A 91 -0.41 -1.32 13.40
C GLU A 91 -0.89 -1.73 12.01
N VAL A 92 -1.70 -2.79 11.97
CA VAL A 92 -2.35 -3.25 10.75
C VAL A 92 -3.69 -2.54 10.61
N PHE A 93 -3.81 -1.67 9.61
CA PHE A 93 -5.09 -1.14 9.17
C PHE A 93 -5.48 -1.79 7.85
N LYS A 94 -6.65 -2.44 7.82
CA LYS A 94 -7.20 -3.14 6.66
C LYS A 94 -8.19 -2.24 5.95
N TRP A 95 -7.91 -1.89 4.70
CA TRP A 95 -8.90 -1.20 3.88
C TRP A 95 -10.04 -2.16 3.51
N PRO A 96 -11.32 -1.74 3.52
CA PRO A 96 -12.46 -2.65 3.37
C PRO A 96 -12.44 -3.56 2.13
N VAL A 97 -11.85 -3.09 1.03
CA VAL A 97 -11.78 -3.87 -0.23
C VAL A 97 -10.43 -4.59 -0.37
N ILE A 98 -9.34 -3.95 0.07
CA ILE A 98 -7.97 -4.38 -0.23
C ILE A 98 -7.38 -5.21 0.93
N GLY A 99 -7.69 -4.83 2.17
CA GLY A 99 -7.16 -5.44 3.39
C GLY A 99 -7.63 -6.89 3.59
N ASP A 100 -8.87 -7.20 3.25
CA ASP A 100 -9.42 -8.56 3.34
C ASP A 100 -8.74 -9.51 2.34
N TRP A 101 -8.44 -9.01 1.13
CA TRP A 101 -7.70 -9.75 0.12
C TRP A 101 -6.26 -10.02 0.55
N ALA A 102 -5.61 -9.03 1.18
CA ALA A 102 -4.26 -9.17 1.68
C ALA A 102 -4.18 -10.17 2.84
N GLU A 103 -5.12 -10.12 3.79
CA GLU A 103 -5.16 -11.04 4.92
C GLU A 103 -5.35 -12.50 4.49
N LYS A 104 -6.25 -12.76 3.54
CA LYS A 104 -6.54 -14.12 3.06
C LYS A 104 -5.32 -14.82 2.44
N LYS A 105 -4.33 -14.08 1.95
CA LYS A 105 -3.13 -14.61 1.30
C LYS A 105 -1.95 -14.87 2.24
N ILE A 106 -2.01 -14.35 3.46
CA ILE A 106 -0.87 -14.35 4.41
C ILE A 106 -1.16 -15.22 5.64
N ARG A 107 -2.41 -15.69 5.79
CA ARG A 107 -2.78 -16.60 6.85
C ARG A 107 -2.08 -17.95 6.70
#